data_AF-A0A0E3L713-F1
#
_entry.id   AF-A0A0E3L713-F1
#
_cell.length_a   1.000
_cell.length_b   1.000
_cell.length_c   1.000
_cell.angle_alpha   90.00
_cell.angle_beta   90.00
_cell.angle_gamma   90.00
#
_symmetry.space_group_name_H-M   'P 1'
#
loop_
_entity.id
_entity.type
_entity.pdbx_description
1 polymer ?
#
loop_
_entity_poly.entity_id
_entity_poly.type
_entity_poly.pdbx_seq_one_letter_code
_entity_poly.pdbx_strand_id
1 'polypeptide(L)'
;MPEPQKRPGRKSKLDPFKPYILEKLKEGPYTAARLYREIKEMGFEGGKTIVKDFVQKVRPERGIPAVLRYETKPGVQAQVDWGELGTVEVDGKVKKLFCFNMILGYSRMRFVEL
;
A
#
# COMPACT_ATOMS: atom_id res chain seq x y z
N MET A 1 7.22 34.98 -32.33
CA MET A 1 6.19 33.91 -32.24
C MET A 1 5.19 34.33 -31.17
N PRO A 2 3.87 34.27 -31.38
CA PRO A 2 2.92 34.55 -30.30
C PRO A 2 2.97 33.42 -29.27
N GLU A 3 3.04 33.77 -27.99
CA GLU A 3 3.05 32.82 -26.88
C GLU A 3 1.67 32.15 -26.74
N PRO A 4 1.60 30.83 -26.46
CA PRO A 4 0.34 30.14 -26.31
C PRO A 4 -0.40 30.64 -25.06
N GLN A 5 -1.48 31.39 -25.29
CA GLN A 5 -2.34 31.94 -24.25
C GLN A 5 -2.98 30.79 -23.45
N LYS A 6 -2.68 30.72 -22.15
CA LYS A 6 -3.23 29.72 -21.22
C LYS A 6 -4.75 29.91 -21.14
N ARG A 7 -5.50 29.05 -21.84
CA ARG A 7 -6.97 29.10 -21.87
C ARG A 7 -7.49 29.10 -20.42
N PRO A 8 -8.43 29.99 -20.06
CA PRO A 8 -9.02 29.99 -18.72
C PRO A 8 -9.61 28.60 -18.46
N GLY A 9 -9.17 27.98 -17.36
CA GLY A 9 -9.49 26.60 -17.03
C GLY A 9 -11.00 26.35 -17.15
N ARG A 10 -11.38 25.45 -18.05
CA ARG A 10 -12.77 25.07 -18.25
C ARG A 10 -13.33 24.66 -16.89
N LYS A 11 -14.39 25.34 -16.42
CA LYS A 11 -15.10 24.95 -15.19
C LYS A 11 -15.48 23.49 -15.34
N SER A 12 -14.87 22.63 -14.55
CA SER A 12 -15.13 21.21 -14.59
C SER A 12 -16.48 20.98 -13.95
N LYS A 13 -17.29 20.05 -14.49
CA LYS A 13 -18.52 19.59 -13.82
C LYS A 13 -18.26 19.08 -12.40
N LEU A 14 -16.99 18.77 -12.07
CA LEU A 14 -16.57 18.35 -10.75
C LEU A 14 -16.39 19.50 -9.76
N ASP A 15 -16.24 20.75 -10.22
CA ASP A 15 -15.91 21.90 -9.35
C ASP A 15 -16.83 22.06 -8.14
N PRO A 16 -18.17 21.89 -8.24
CA PRO A 16 -19.07 21.95 -7.09
C PRO A 16 -18.88 20.82 -6.07
N PHE A 17 -18.40 19.65 -6.53
CA PHE A 17 -18.24 18.46 -5.71
C PHE A 17 -16.81 18.29 -5.15
N LYS A 18 -15.86 19.14 -5.58
CA LYS A 18 -14.48 19.11 -5.06
C LYS A 18 -14.41 19.26 -3.54
N PRO A 19 -15.11 20.22 -2.89
CA PRO A 19 -15.03 20.38 -1.44
C PRO A 19 -15.48 19.11 -0.69
N TYR A 20 -16.56 18.48 -1.14
CA TYR A 20 -17.06 17.22 -0.58
C TYR A 20 -16.04 16.09 -0.70
N ILE A 21 -15.43 15.93 -1.89
CA ILE A 21 -14.38 14.92 -2.11
C ILE A 21 -13.17 15.16 -1.20
N LEU A 22 -12.77 16.43 -1.01
CA LEU A 22 -11.66 16.78 -0.12
C LEU A 22 -11.96 16.44 1.33
N GLU A 23 -13.17 16.72 1.81
CA GLU A 23 -13.61 16.41 3.16
C GLU A 23 -13.64 14.90 3.41
N LYS A 24 -14.21 14.12 2.48
CA LYS A 24 -14.19 12.66 2.56
C LYS A 24 -12.78 12.09 2.56
N LEU A 25 -11.89 12.60 1.71
CA LEU A 25 -10.48 12.17 1.71
C LEU A 25 -9.73 12.52 3.00
N LYS A 26 -10.19 13.51 3.78
CA LYS A 26 -9.66 13.80 5.13
C LYS A 26 -10.17 12.81 6.17
N GLU A 27 -11.43 12.39 6.09
CA GLU A 27 -12.02 11.39 6.99
C GLU A 27 -11.36 10.01 6.87
N GLY A 28 -10.92 9.62 5.67
CA GLY A 28 -10.30 8.31 5.48
C GLY A 28 -9.89 7.97 4.05
N PRO A 29 -9.30 6.77 3.82
CA PRO A 29 -8.86 6.34 2.50
C PRO A 29 -10.04 5.85 1.64
N TYR A 30 -10.86 6.77 1.15
CA TYR A 30 -11.96 6.44 0.23
C TYR A 30 -11.45 6.16 -1.19
N THR A 31 -12.07 5.19 -1.87
CA THR A 31 -11.76 4.89 -3.27
C THR A 31 -12.48 5.89 -4.20
N ALA A 32 -11.84 6.24 -5.31
CA ALA A 32 -12.46 7.13 -6.31
C ALA A 32 -13.80 6.57 -6.86
N ALA A 33 -13.96 5.24 -6.87
CA ALA A 33 -15.21 4.60 -7.27
C ALA A 33 -16.35 4.82 -6.27
N ARG A 34 -16.05 4.80 -4.96
CA ARG A 34 -17.01 5.10 -3.90
C ARG A 34 -17.42 6.58 -3.93
N LEU A 35 -16.43 7.47 -3.99
CA LEU A 35 -16.67 8.92 -4.11
C LEU A 35 -17.50 9.25 -5.36
N TYR A 36 -17.25 8.58 -6.49
CA TYR A 36 -18.06 8.75 -7.70
C TYR A 36 -19.52 8.34 -7.51
N ARG A 37 -19.82 7.27 -6.77
CA ARG A 37 -21.20 6.85 -6.48
C ARG A 37 -21.91 7.89 -5.61
N GLU A 38 -21.25 8.33 -4.55
CA GLU A 38 -21.81 9.34 -3.62
C GLU A 38 -22.11 10.65 -4.34
N ILE A 39 -21.18 11.19 -5.13
CA ILE A 39 -21.44 12.44 -5.87
C ILE A 39 -22.48 12.25 -6.99
N LYS A 40 -22.58 11.04 -7.58
CA LYS A 40 -23.60 10.74 -8.60
C LYS A 40 -25.01 10.75 -8.00
N GLU A 41 -25.17 10.25 -6.77
CA GLU A 41 -26.41 10.37 -6.01
C GLU A 41 -26.72 11.83 -5.66
N MET A 42 -25.69 12.67 -5.44
CA MET A 42 -25.84 14.12 -5.24
C MET A 42 -26.09 14.91 -6.55
N GLY A 43 -26.29 14.24 -7.69
CA GLY A 43 -26.59 14.89 -8.97
C GLY A 43 -25.39 15.16 -9.89
N PHE A 44 -24.26 14.49 -9.69
CA PHE A 44 -23.12 14.60 -10.59
C PHE A 44 -23.35 13.87 -11.92
N GLU A 45 -23.37 14.64 -13.02
CA GLU A 45 -23.52 14.14 -14.39
C GLU A 45 -22.19 13.93 -15.13
N GLY A 46 -21.06 14.02 -14.43
CA GLY A 46 -19.74 13.86 -15.06
C GLY A 46 -19.30 12.40 -15.12
N GLY A 47 -18.19 12.16 -15.83
CA GLY A 47 -17.59 10.83 -15.94
C GLY A 47 -16.74 10.45 -14.73
N LYS A 48 -16.69 9.15 -14.42
CA LYS A 48 -15.83 8.56 -13.37
C LYS A 48 -14.35 8.90 -13.55
N THR A 49 -13.87 9.07 -14.78
CA THR A 49 -12.47 9.41 -15.09
C THR A 49 -12.07 10.75 -14.47
N ILE A 50 -12.92 11.77 -14.54
CA ILE A 50 -12.63 13.10 -14.00
C ILE A 50 -12.48 13.06 -12.47
N VAL A 51 -13.30 12.24 -11.81
CA VAL A 51 -13.21 11.99 -10.35
C VAL A 51 -11.92 11.26 -10.01
N LYS A 52 -11.58 10.21 -10.76
CA LYS A 52 -10.35 9.44 -10.56
C LYS A 52 -9.12 10.33 -10.69
N ASP A 53 -9.04 11.13 -11.74
CA ASP A 53 -7.91 12.04 -12.00
C ASP A 53 -7.79 13.09 -10.91
N PHE A 54 -8.92 13.62 -10.41
CA PHE A 54 -8.92 14.58 -9.31
C PHE A 54 -8.47 13.94 -7.98
N VAL A 55 -9.02 12.78 -7.64
CA VAL A 55 -8.62 12.03 -6.43
C VAL A 55 -7.14 11.66 -6.48
N GLN A 56 -6.62 11.26 -7.64
CA GLN A 56 -5.20 10.94 -7.80
C GLN A 56 -4.29 12.16 -7.61
N LYS A 57 -4.71 13.35 -8.07
CA LYS A 57 -3.94 14.59 -7.89
C LYS A 57 -3.93 15.12 -6.45
N VAL A 58 -5.03 14.92 -5.74
CA VAL A 58 -5.23 15.46 -4.40
C VAL A 58 -4.73 14.50 -3.32
N ARG A 59 -4.84 13.19 -3.56
CA ARG A 59 -4.46 12.20 -2.57
C ARG A 59 -2.96 12.38 -2.29
N PRO A 60 -2.57 12.73 -1.05
CA PRO A 60 -1.16 12.78 -0.70
C PRO A 60 -0.55 11.41 -1.00
N GLU A 61 0.71 11.37 -1.42
CA GLU A 61 1.52 10.15 -1.48
C GLU A 61 1.73 9.62 -0.05
N ARG A 62 0.64 9.16 0.57
CA ARG A 62 0.72 8.26 1.69
C ARG A 62 1.15 6.95 1.06
N GLY A 63 2.46 6.79 0.93
CA GLY A 63 3.06 5.46 0.95
C GLY A 63 2.57 4.83 2.24
N ILE A 64 1.44 4.12 2.17
CA ILE A 64 1.04 3.23 3.24
C ILE A 64 2.22 2.27 3.30
N PRO A 65 3.05 2.31 4.35
CA PRO A 65 4.07 1.28 4.46
C PRO A 65 3.30 -0.02 4.51
N ALA A 66 3.44 -0.86 3.47
CA ALA A 66 2.76 -2.15 3.35
C ALA A 66 3.12 -3.12 4.49
N VAL A 67 4.03 -2.68 5.37
CA VAL A 67 4.51 -3.41 6.54
C VAL A 67 4.07 -2.64 7.78
N LEU A 68 3.01 -3.12 8.42
CA LEU A 68 2.78 -2.81 9.83
C LEU A 68 3.93 -3.42 10.62
N ARG A 69 4.90 -2.60 11.04
CA ARG A 69 6.02 -3.06 11.87
C ARG A 69 5.49 -3.31 13.28
N TYR A 70 5.20 -4.58 13.58
CA TYR A 70 4.90 -5.03 14.94
C TYR A 70 6.24 -5.27 15.65
N GLU A 71 6.70 -4.30 16.44
CA GLU A 71 7.86 -4.45 17.31
C GLU A 71 7.39 -4.86 18.70
N THR A 72 7.68 -6.10 19.08
CA THR A 72 7.39 -6.63 20.42
C THR A 72 8.56 -6.37 21.36
N LYS A 73 8.30 -6.31 22.67
CA LYS A 73 9.37 -6.18 23.68
C LYS A 73 10.34 -7.38 23.62
N PRO A 74 11.57 -7.25 24.16
CA PRO A 74 12.51 -8.37 24.25
C PRO A 74 11.86 -9.61 24.86
N GLY A 75 12.06 -10.79 24.26
CA GLY A 75 11.56 -12.07 24.77
C GLY A 75 10.06 -12.35 24.55
N VAL A 76 9.31 -11.42 23.94
CA VAL A 76 7.86 -11.60 23.74
C VAL A 76 7.53 -12.34 22.45
N GLN A 77 8.37 -12.24 21.41
CA GLN A 77 8.13 -12.89 20.14
C GLN A 77 9.44 -13.27 19.45
N ALA A 78 9.44 -14.44 18.81
CA ALA A 78 10.41 -14.86 17.80
C ALA A 78 9.67 -15.40 16.57
N GLN A 79 10.27 -15.25 15.40
CA GLN A 79 9.84 -15.90 14.16
C GLN A 79 10.71 -17.12 13.94
N VAL A 80 10.11 -18.25 13.57
CA VAL A 80 10.78 -19.51 13.32
C VAL A 80 10.43 -19.99 11.92
N ASP A 81 11.43 -20.46 11.18
CA ASP A 81 11.31 -21.02 9.84
C ASP A 81 12.24 -22.22 9.67
N TRP A 82 11.93 -23.08 8.70
CA TRP A 82 12.77 -24.20 8.28
C TRP A 82 13.29 -23.94 6.86
N GLY A 83 14.60 -23.80 6.70
CA GLY A 83 15.23 -23.58 5.40
C GLY A 83 15.78 -24.87 4.80
N GLU A 84 15.44 -25.21 3.56
CA GLU A 84 16.10 -26.29 2.82
C GLU A 84 17.44 -25.77 2.26
N LEU A 85 18.56 -26.30 2.75
CA LEU A 85 19.94 -25.91 2.37
C LEU A 85 20.51 -26.77 1.23
N GLY A 86 19.64 -27.48 0.51
CA GLY A 86 20.02 -28.41 -0.54
C GLY A 86 20.22 -29.83 -0.02
N THR A 87 21.14 -30.59 -0.62
CA THR A 87 21.35 -32.00 -0.31
C THR A 87 22.80 -32.28 0.06
N VAL A 88 23.00 -33.13 1.06
CA VAL A 88 24.30 -33.61 1.53
C VAL A 88 24.37 -35.12 1.43
N GLU A 89 25.55 -35.65 1.10
CA GLU A 89 25.79 -37.09 1.10
C GLU A 89 26.21 -37.54 2.51
N VAL A 90 25.44 -38.46 3.09
CA VAL A 90 25.73 -39.06 4.41
C VAL A 90 25.65 -40.57 4.23
N ASP A 91 26.76 -41.27 4.50
CA ASP A 91 26.91 -42.72 4.35
C ASP A 91 26.51 -43.24 2.95
N GLY A 92 26.93 -42.54 1.89
CA GLY A 92 26.63 -42.88 0.50
C GLY A 92 25.17 -42.64 0.09
N LYS A 93 24.35 -41.99 0.94
CA LYS A 93 22.97 -41.61 0.64
C LYS A 93 22.83 -40.10 0.60
N VAL A 94 22.27 -39.60 -0.49
CA VAL A 94 21.93 -38.18 -0.64
C VAL A 94 20.69 -37.88 0.22
N LYS A 95 20.83 -36.97 1.18
CA LYS A 95 19.75 -36.51 2.07
C LYS A 95 19.55 -35.01 1.93
N LYS A 96 18.30 -34.55 2.01
CA LYS A 96 18.00 -33.12 2.11
C LYS A 96 18.45 -32.58 3.46
N LEU A 97 19.18 -31.47 3.43
CA LEU A 97 19.59 -30.73 4.61
C LEU A 97 18.56 -29.63 4.89
N PHE A 98 18.02 -29.64 6.10
CA PHE A 98 17.13 -28.59 6.57
C PHE A 98 17.83 -27.86 7.71
N CYS A 99 17.70 -26.55 7.77
CA CYS A 99 18.11 -25.77 8.93
C CYS A 99 16.90 -25.22 9.66
N PHE A 100 16.99 -25.24 10.97
CA PHE A 100 16.15 -24.44 11.84
C PHE A 100 16.68 -23.00 11.83
N ASN A 101 15.81 -22.03 11.56
CA ASN A 101 16.14 -20.60 11.63
C ASN A 101 15.17 -19.91 12.57
N MET A 102 15.69 -19.17 13.54
CA MET A 102 14.91 -18.37 14.47
C MET A 102 15.42 -16.93 14.50
N ILE A 103 14.49 -15.97 14.47
CA ILE A 103 14.77 -14.54 14.53
C ILE A 103 13.97 -13.91 15.68
N LEU A 104 14.66 -13.29 16.64
CA LEU A 104 13.99 -12.56 17.71
C LEU A 104 13.34 -11.28 17.19
N GLY A 105 12.07 -11.05 17.52
CA GLY A 105 11.27 -9.94 16.98
C GLY A 105 11.82 -8.55 17.34
N TYR A 106 12.33 -8.40 18.57
CA TYR A 106 12.89 -7.14 19.07
C TYR A 106 14.30 -6.86 18.52
N SER A 107 15.26 -7.75 18.80
CA SER A 107 16.69 -7.50 18.51
C SER A 107 17.12 -7.87 17.10
N ARG A 108 16.28 -8.60 16.36
CA ARG A 108 16.62 -9.24 15.08
C ARG A 108 17.83 -10.18 15.14
N MET A 109 18.20 -10.61 16.35
CA MET A 109 19.22 -11.63 16.54
C MET A 109 18.75 -12.94 15.89
N ARG A 110 19.65 -13.56 15.13
CA ARG A 110 19.39 -14.81 14.40
C ARG A 110 20.08 -15.98 15.08
N PHE A 111 19.38 -17.10 15.15
CA PHE A 111 19.89 -18.39 15.55
C PHE A 111 19.62 -19.37 14.41
N VAL A 112 20.64 -20.14 14.01
CA VAL A 112 20.52 -21.14 12.95
C VAL A 112 21.16 -22.44 13.44
N GLU A 113 20.47 -23.55 13.25
CA GLU A 113 20.92 -24.90 13.59
C GLU A 113 20.62 -25.86 12.42
N LEU A 114 21.50 -26.84 12.19
CA LEU A 114 21.48 -27.78 11.06
C LEU A 114 20.94 -29.15 11.45
#